data_AF-A0A8D1QXI8-F1
#
_entry.id   AF-A0A8D1QXI8-F1
#
_cell.length_a   1.000
_cell.length_b   1.000
_cell.length_c   1.000
_cell.angle_alpha   90.00
_cell.angle_beta   90.00
_cell.angle_gamma   90.00
#
_symmetry.space_group_name_H-M   'P 1'
#
loop_
_entity.id
_entity.type
_entity.pdbx_description
1 polymer ?
#
loop_
_entity_poly.entity_id
_entity_poly.type
_entity_poly.pdbx_seq_one_letter_code
_entity_poly.pdbx_strand_id
1 'polypeptide(L)'
;MRADGVGWFHPNISGVEAEKLLLSRGQHGSFLARPSQSCPGGFTLSVRRHDEVTHIKIQSTGDYYDLYGGEKFATLAELVQHYTGQHGGLLRERGGAPVELRHPLGCQDPTSERWYHGHLSGKEAEKLLTEKGRPGSFLVRESQSKPGDFVLSVLTQLLDKADCQPRVTHIRIHFQPEGKYDVGGGEQFDTLGDLVEHYRKSPMVERSGAMVHLGQVCPPAREPWGSEWASPPGIATPRT
;
A
#
# COMPACT_ATOMS: atom_id res chain seq x y z
N MET A 1 -6.15 -8.45 -22.06
CA MET A 1 -5.16 -8.78 -21.02
C MET A 1 -5.00 -7.53 -20.17
N ARG A 2 -5.49 -7.55 -18.93
CA ARG A 2 -5.49 -6.35 -18.06
C ARG A 2 -4.09 -6.20 -17.46
N ALA A 3 -3.54 -5.00 -17.56
CA ALA A 3 -2.38 -4.60 -16.80
C ALA A 3 -2.82 -4.40 -15.35
N ASP A 4 -2.76 -5.49 -14.58
CA ASP A 4 -2.96 -5.44 -13.14
C ASP A 4 -1.78 -4.71 -12.50
N GLY A 5 -2.10 -3.87 -11.51
CA GLY A 5 -1.27 -2.79 -10.99
C GLY A 5 0.15 -3.16 -10.58
N VAL A 6 0.97 -2.11 -10.52
CA VAL A 6 2.42 -2.06 -10.27
C VAL A 6 2.79 -2.69 -8.92
N GLY A 7 2.74 -4.02 -8.84
CA GLY A 7 2.91 -4.75 -7.59
C GLY A 7 4.31 -4.64 -7.00
N TRP A 8 5.32 -4.15 -7.71
CA TRP A 8 6.71 -4.12 -7.22
C TRP A 8 7.12 -2.82 -6.52
N PHE A 9 6.26 -1.79 -6.48
CA PHE A 9 6.59 -0.50 -5.87
C PHE A 9 6.12 -0.43 -4.41
N HIS A 10 7.04 -0.17 -3.49
CA HIS A 10 6.81 -0.11 -2.05
C HIS A 10 7.03 1.32 -1.54
N PRO A 11 5.96 2.09 -1.25
CA PRO A 11 6.09 3.51 -0.93
C PRO A 11 6.73 3.77 0.44
N ASN A 12 6.61 2.84 1.39
CA ASN A 12 6.86 3.10 2.81
C ASN A 12 7.92 2.20 3.46
N ILE A 13 8.84 1.60 2.67
CA ILE A 13 9.88 0.71 3.23
C ILE A 13 11.29 1.29 3.08
N SER A 14 12.11 1.03 4.10
CA SER A 14 13.54 1.32 4.12
C SER A 14 14.37 0.30 3.32
N GLY A 15 15.67 0.57 3.19
CA GLY A 15 16.61 -0.42 2.63
C GLY A 15 16.66 -1.71 3.45
N VAL A 16 16.77 -1.59 4.77
CA VAL A 16 16.85 -2.74 5.68
C VAL A 16 15.57 -3.60 5.63
N GLU A 17 14.40 -2.96 5.56
CA GLU A 17 13.13 -3.68 5.41
C GLU A 17 13.02 -4.37 4.04
N ALA A 18 13.48 -3.72 2.97
CA ALA A 18 13.55 -4.33 1.65
C ALA A 18 14.48 -5.55 1.62
N GLU A 19 15.63 -5.49 2.27
CA GLU A 19 16.56 -6.64 2.40
C GLU A 19 15.86 -7.81 3.10
N LYS A 20 15.26 -7.56 4.26
CA LYS A 20 14.52 -8.58 5.02
C LYS A 20 13.41 -9.23 4.17
N LEU A 21 12.63 -8.42 3.45
CA LEU A 21 11.55 -8.91 2.58
C LEU A 21 12.08 -9.77 1.44
N LEU A 22 13.12 -9.31 0.75
CA LEU A 22 13.73 -10.01 -0.37
C LEU A 22 14.37 -11.33 0.08
N LEU A 23 15.08 -11.34 1.20
CA LEU A 23 15.75 -12.54 1.74
C LEU A 23 14.76 -13.56 2.32
N SER A 24 13.65 -13.12 2.92
CA SER A 24 12.65 -14.02 3.51
C SER A 24 11.65 -14.58 2.50
N ARG A 25 11.24 -13.78 1.51
CA ARG A 25 10.12 -14.11 0.60
C ARG A 25 10.51 -14.16 -0.87
N GLY A 26 11.58 -13.47 -1.25
CA GLY A 26 12.07 -13.44 -2.62
C GLY A 26 12.89 -14.68 -2.96
N GLN A 27 13.27 -14.77 -4.22
CA GLN A 27 14.27 -15.71 -4.74
C GLN A 27 15.34 -14.94 -5.52
N HIS A 28 16.35 -15.63 -6.05
CA HIS A 28 17.32 -14.98 -6.92
C HIS A 28 16.60 -14.27 -8.10
N GLY A 29 16.92 -12.99 -8.32
CA GLY A 29 16.26 -12.13 -9.31
C GLY A 29 14.95 -11.51 -8.83
N SER A 30 14.55 -11.71 -7.57
CA SER A 30 13.44 -10.96 -6.98
C SER A 30 13.81 -9.49 -6.79
N PHE A 31 12.88 -8.58 -7.06
CA PHE A 31 13.13 -7.16 -6.95
C PHE A 31 11.93 -6.37 -6.46
N LEU A 32 12.19 -5.20 -5.91
CA LEU A 32 11.18 -4.18 -5.58
C LEU A 32 11.76 -2.79 -5.78
N ALA A 33 10.92 -1.79 -6.03
CA ALA A 33 11.31 -0.39 -6.03
C ALA A 33 10.72 0.31 -4.80
N ARG A 34 11.43 1.31 -4.27
CA ARG A 34 11.02 2.08 -3.09
C ARG A 34 11.58 3.51 -3.15
N PRO A 35 11.02 4.48 -2.42
CA PRO A 35 11.67 5.78 -2.25
C PRO A 35 13.08 5.66 -1.66
N SER A 36 13.97 6.57 -2.05
CA SER A 36 15.34 6.62 -1.54
C SER A 36 15.40 7.43 -0.24
N GLN A 37 15.84 6.80 0.85
CA GLN A 37 16.08 7.50 2.12
C GLN A 37 17.32 8.40 2.08
N SER A 38 18.27 8.11 1.18
CA SER A 38 19.52 8.86 1.04
C SER A 38 19.44 10.02 0.03
N CYS A 39 18.39 10.06 -0.80
CA CYS A 39 18.23 11.06 -1.86
C CYS A 39 16.76 11.50 -1.92
N PRO A 40 16.40 12.65 -1.33
CA PRO A 40 15.04 13.16 -1.36
C PRO A 40 14.51 13.29 -2.79
N GLY A 41 13.32 12.74 -3.06
CA GLY A 41 12.71 12.72 -4.41
C GLY A 41 13.27 11.66 -5.37
N GLY A 42 14.31 10.93 -4.97
CA GLY A 42 14.86 9.81 -5.73
C GLY A 42 14.24 8.47 -5.35
N PHE A 43 14.49 7.45 -6.18
CA PHE A 43 14.02 6.08 -5.96
C PHE A 43 15.19 5.11 -5.83
N THR A 44 14.92 3.90 -5.35
CA THR A 44 15.90 2.83 -5.23
C THR A 44 15.26 1.50 -5.60
N LEU A 45 15.90 0.78 -6.52
CA LEU A 45 15.57 -0.59 -6.89
C LEU A 45 16.37 -1.54 -6.00
N SER A 46 15.69 -2.34 -5.20
CA SER A 46 16.31 -3.36 -4.35
C SER A 46 16.15 -4.72 -5.02
N VAL A 47 17.23 -5.46 -5.22
CA VAL A 47 17.25 -6.72 -5.98
C VAL A 47 17.98 -7.79 -5.20
N ARG A 48 17.38 -8.98 -5.09
CA ARG A 48 18.02 -10.16 -4.49
C ARG A 48 18.91 -10.87 -5.49
N ARG A 49 20.18 -11.04 -5.12
CA ARG A 49 21.17 -11.85 -5.82
C ARG A 49 21.62 -12.99 -4.91
N HIS A 50 21.04 -14.17 -5.11
CA HIS A 50 21.29 -15.34 -4.27
C HIS A 50 20.95 -15.03 -2.80
N ASP A 51 21.96 -14.90 -1.93
CA ASP A 51 21.79 -14.63 -0.50
C ASP A 51 22.14 -13.19 -0.11
N GLU A 52 22.35 -12.32 -1.10
CA GLU A 52 22.60 -10.90 -0.90
C GLU A 52 21.52 -10.05 -1.56
N VAL A 53 21.39 -8.81 -1.10
CA VAL A 53 20.49 -7.81 -1.68
C VAL A 53 21.32 -6.60 -2.10
N THR A 54 20.96 -6.02 -3.24
CA THR A 54 21.65 -4.86 -3.81
C THR A 54 20.68 -3.74 -4.05
N HIS A 55 21.13 -2.52 -3.76
CA HIS A 55 20.34 -1.31 -3.88
C HIS A 55 20.88 -0.42 -5.00
N ILE A 56 20.11 -0.32 -6.08
CA ILE A 56 20.45 0.48 -7.25
C ILE A 56 19.68 1.79 -7.16
N LYS A 57 20.39 2.91 -7.10
CA LYS A 57 19.77 4.24 -7.05
C LYS A 57 19.21 4.61 -8.43
N ILE A 58 17.99 5.14 -8.44
CA ILE A 58 17.31 5.67 -9.61
C ILE A 58 17.32 7.19 -9.49
N GLN A 59 17.87 7.87 -10.49
CA GLN A 59 17.85 9.32 -10.56
C GLN A 59 16.47 9.78 -11.04
N SER A 60 15.95 10.83 -10.42
CA SER A 60 14.74 11.53 -10.85
C SER A 60 15.11 12.99 -11.04
N THR A 61 15.03 13.49 -12.27
CA THR A 61 15.32 14.90 -12.59
C THR A 61 14.06 15.75 -12.75
N GLY A 62 12.88 15.17 -12.52
CA GLY A 62 11.57 15.80 -12.78
C GLY A 62 11.04 15.53 -14.19
N ASP A 63 11.92 15.38 -15.18
CA ASP A 63 11.55 15.12 -16.58
C ASP A 63 11.69 13.64 -16.98
N TYR A 64 12.61 12.91 -16.34
CA TYR A 64 12.88 11.50 -16.64
C TYR A 64 13.50 10.76 -15.45
N TYR A 65 13.48 9.43 -15.57
CA TYR A 65 14.13 8.47 -14.68
C TYR A 65 15.27 7.76 -15.41
N ASP A 66 16.40 7.60 -14.73
CA ASP A 66 17.52 6.81 -15.25
C ASP A 66 18.29 6.06 -14.15
N LEU A 67 19.23 5.23 -14.60
CA LEU A 67 20.19 4.53 -13.76
C LEU A 67 21.61 5.06 -14.01
N TYR A 68 21.87 6.32 -13.65
CA TYR A 68 23.18 6.98 -13.68
C TYR A 68 23.90 6.83 -15.03
N GLY A 69 23.33 7.44 -16.07
CA GLY A 69 23.92 7.46 -17.42
C GLY A 69 23.47 6.30 -18.33
N GLY A 70 22.42 5.59 -17.93
CA GLY A 70 21.70 4.63 -18.77
C GLY A 70 20.65 5.29 -19.67
N GLU A 71 19.71 4.47 -20.15
CA GLU A 71 18.55 4.96 -20.88
C GLU A 71 17.60 5.77 -19.98
N LYS A 72 16.87 6.69 -20.60
CA LYS A 72 15.97 7.62 -19.92
C LYS A 72 14.54 7.20 -20.16
N PHE A 73 13.75 7.18 -19.09
CA PHE A 73 12.35 6.76 -19.10
C PHE A 73 11.44 7.86 -18.57
N ALA A 74 10.24 8.00 -19.13
CA ALA A 74 9.28 9.00 -18.66
C ALA A 74 8.63 8.58 -17.33
N THR A 75 8.50 7.27 -17.11
CA THR A 75 7.95 6.73 -15.86
C THR A 75 8.83 5.65 -15.24
N LEU A 76 8.73 5.49 -13.92
CA LEU A 76 9.37 4.38 -13.20
C LEU A 76 8.89 3.01 -13.71
N ALA A 77 7.63 2.93 -14.16
CA ALA A 77 7.07 1.70 -14.70
C ALA A 77 7.71 1.28 -16.01
N GLU A 78 7.96 2.23 -16.92
CA GLU A 78 8.70 1.99 -18.16
C GLU A 78 10.12 1.54 -17.88
N LEU A 79 10.81 2.19 -16.93
CA LEU A 79 12.16 1.81 -16.51
C LEU A 79 12.19 0.35 -16.05
N VAL A 80 11.29 -0.03 -15.12
CA VAL A 80 11.23 -1.41 -14.65
C VAL A 80 10.87 -2.36 -15.78
N GLN A 81 9.83 -2.05 -16.58
CA GLN A 81 9.40 -2.90 -17.68
C GLN A 81 10.53 -3.15 -18.70
N HIS A 82 11.33 -2.13 -19.01
CA HIS A 82 12.49 -2.26 -19.89
C HIS A 82 13.49 -3.28 -19.35
N TYR A 83 13.85 -3.18 -18.06
CA TYR A 83 14.84 -4.06 -17.43
C TYR A 83 14.27 -5.43 -17.00
N THR A 84 12.95 -5.64 -17.06
CA THR A 84 12.28 -6.92 -16.77
C THR A 84 11.84 -7.68 -18.04
N GLY A 85 11.71 -7.01 -19.19
CA GLY A 85 11.10 -7.53 -20.42
C GLY A 85 12.01 -8.36 -21.34
N GLN A 86 11.53 -8.63 -22.56
CA GLN A 86 12.14 -9.50 -23.60
C GLN A 86 13.61 -9.17 -23.97
N HIS A 87 14.10 -7.99 -23.61
CA HIS A 87 15.48 -7.58 -23.88
C HIS A 87 16.47 -7.92 -22.77
N GLY A 88 16.01 -8.44 -21.61
CA GLY A 88 16.87 -8.91 -20.52
C GLY A 88 17.95 -7.88 -20.18
N GLY A 89 17.57 -6.60 -20.12
CA GLY A 89 18.48 -5.49 -19.93
C GLY A 89 19.33 -5.75 -18.70
N LEU A 90 20.58 -6.12 -18.93
CA LEU A 90 21.46 -6.54 -17.87
C LEU A 90 21.87 -5.30 -17.09
N LEU A 91 21.29 -5.09 -15.91
CA LEU A 91 21.66 -3.97 -15.08
C LEU A 91 23.09 -4.19 -14.59
N ARG A 92 24.02 -3.37 -15.08
CA ARG A 92 25.43 -3.48 -14.71
C ARG A 92 25.76 -2.38 -13.72
N GLU A 93 26.02 -2.76 -12.49
CA GLU A 93 26.73 -1.89 -11.56
C GLU A 93 28.16 -1.69 -12.08
N ARG A 94 28.74 -0.49 -11.91
CA ARG A 94 30.07 -0.17 -12.43
C ARG A 94 31.12 -1.11 -11.85
N GLY A 95 31.57 -2.10 -12.64
CA GLY A 95 32.52 -3.13 -12.22
C GLY A 95 31.91 -4.36 -11.54
N GLY A 96 30.58 -4.43 -11.44
CA GLY A 96 29.85 -5.52 -10.78
C GLY A 96 29.34 -6.61 -11.71
N ALA A 97 28.91 -7.71 -11.11
CA ALA A 97 28.18 -8.77 -11.78
C ALA A 97 26.84 -8.25 -12.32
N PRO A 98 26.33 -8.84 -13.42
CA PRO A 98 25.03 -8.49 -13.95
C PRO A 98 23.90 -8.68 -12.94
N VAL A 99 22.97 -7.71 -12.89
CA VAL A 99 21.78 -7.74 -12.06
C VAL A 99 20.57 -8.02 -12.93
N GLU A 100 19.82 -9.06 -12.57
CA GLU A 100 18.67 -9.52 -13.31
C GLU A 100 17.39 -9.23 -12.55
N LEU A 101 16.44 -8.56 -13.21
CA LEU A 101 15.09 -8.34 -12.69
C LEU A 101 14.19 -9.43 -13.27
N ARG A 102 13.85 -10.43 -12.45
CA ARG A 102 13.04 -11.58 -12.89
C ARG A 102 11.68 -11.61 -12.24
N HIS A 103 11.64 -11.41 -10.92
CA HIS A 103 10.45 -11.67 -10.11
C HIS A 103 10.06 -10.40 -9.33
N PRO A 104 9.07 -9.63 -9.79
CA PRO A 104 8.58 -8.50 -9.00
C PRO A 104 8.09 -9.01 -7.64
N LEU A 105 8.68 -8.53 -6.56
CA LEU A 105 8.21 -8.81 -5.21
C LEU A 105 7.14 -7.79 -4.87
N GLY A 106 5.90 -8.30 -4.81
CA GLY A 106 4.72 -7.60 -4.34
C GLY A 106 4.98 -6.69 -3.14
N CYS A 107 4.65 -5.40 -3.25
CA CYS A 107 4.36 -4.54 -2.12
C CYS A 107 3.31 -5.27 -1.34
N GLN A 108 3.65 -5.67 -0.12
CA GLN A 108 2.62 -5.83 0.87
C GLN A 108 2.18 -4.43 1.33
N ASP A 109 1.84 -3.55 0.38
CA ASP A 109 0.63 -2.78 0.55
C ASP A 109 -0.42 -3.87 0.63
N PRO A 110 -0.97 -4.11 1.82
CA PRO A 110 -1.64 -5.37 2.11
C PRO A 110 -2.85 -5.60 1.21
N THR A 111 -3.26 -4.55 0.47
CA THR A 111 -4.26 -4.61 -0.57
C THR A 111 -4.36 -3.29 -1.36
N SER A 112 -4.88 -3.32 -2.59
CA SER A 112 -5.34 -2.14 -3.34
C SER A 112 -6.78 -1.71 -3.00
N GLU A 113 -7.32 -2.26 -1.90
CA GLU A 113 -8.70 -2.04 -1.50
C GLU A 113 -8.96 -0.62 -1.00
N ARG A 114 -10.17 -0.14 -1.27
CA ARG A 114 -10.62 1.23 -0.98
C ARG A 114 -10.70 1.55 0.52
N TRP A 115 -10.62 0.55 1.39
CA TRP A 115 -10.64 0.74 2.84
C TRP A 115 -9.24 0.89 3.44
N TYR A 116 -8.17 0.69 2.67
CA TYR A 116 -6.80 0.89 3.14
C TYR A 116 -6.34 2.33 2.87
N HIS A 117 -5.88 3.02 3.91
CA HIS A 117 -5.51 4.44 3.88
C HIS A 117 -4.01 4.66 4.11
N GLY A 118 -3.22 3.59 4.22
CA GLY A 118 -1.77 3.68 4.44
C GLY A 118 -1.41 4.50 5.69
N HIS A 119 -0.50 5.46 5.54
CA HIS A 119 -0.05 6.33 6.61
C HIS A 119 -1.10 7.39 7.00
N LEU A 120 -2.07 6.98 7.80
CA LEU A 120 -3.10 7.85 8.36
C LEU A 120 -3.01 7.85 9.89
N SER A 121 -3.00 9.02 10.53
CA SER A 121 -3.00 9.08 11.99
C SER A 121 -4.36 8.68 12.59
N GLY A 122 -4.36 8.31 13.87
CA GLY A 122 -5.61 8.02 14.59
C GLY A 122 -6.57 9.21 14.58
N LYS A 123 -6.06 10.43 14.78
CA LYS A 123 -6.86 11.66 14.77
C LYS A 123 -7.45 11.97 13.40
N GLU A 124 -6.70 11.74 12.32
CA GLU A 124 -7.21 11.93 10.96
C GLU A 124 -8.26 10.86 10.60
N ALA A 125 -8.04 9.62 11.03
CA ALA A 125 -9.03 8.55 10.88
C ALA A 125 -10.33 8.87 11.64
N GLU A 126 -10.22 9.35 12.88
CA GLU A 126 -11.35 9.82 13.68
C GLU A 126 -12.13 10.91 12.95
N LYS A 127 -11.42 11.91 12.44
CA LYS A 127 -12.00 13.01 11.67
C LYS A 127 -12.71 12.51 10.41
N LEU A 128 -12.07 11.68 9.60
CA LEU A 128 -12.65 11.14 8.36
C LEU A 128 -13.91 10.30 8.63
N LEU A 129 -13.85 9.42 9.63
CA LEU A 129 -14.98 8.57 9.99
C LEU A 129 -16.13 9.39 10.61
N THR A 130 -15.84 10.45 11.35
CA THR A 130 -16.88 11.30 11.95
C THR A 130 -17.51 12.27 10.94
N GLU A 131 -16.71 12.84 10.03
CA GLU A 131 -17.20 13.81 9.03
C GLU A 131 -17.88 13.15 7.83
N LYS A 132 -17.39 11.99 7.39
CA LYS A 132 -17.83 11.34 6.13
C LYS A 132 -18.46 9.96 6.36
N GLY A 133 -18.23 9.37 7.52
CA GLY A 133 -18.71 8.04 7.85
C GLY A 133 -20.11 8.04 8.46
N ARG A 134 -20.68 6.84 8.48
CA ARG A 134 -21.88 6.46 9.23
C ARG A 134 -21.52 5.34 10.20
N PRO A 135 -22.31 5.08 11.25
CA PRO A 135 -22.09 3.91 12.12
C PRO A 135 -21.84 2.63 11.31
N GLY A 136 -20.78 1.91 11.65
CA GLY A 136 -20.25 0.77 10.92
C GLY A 136 -19.27 1.12 9.78
N SER A 137 -18.97 2.40 9.56
CA SER A 137 -17.92 2.80 8.61
C SER A 137 -16.55 2.45 9.15
N PHE A 138 -15.68 1.91 8.31
CA PHE A 138 -14.35 1.52 8.72
C PHE A 138 -13.27 1.90 7.70
N LEU A 139 -12.04 1.93 8.19
CA LEU A 139 -10.81 2.02 7.39
C LEU A 139 -9.67 1.29 8.11
N VAL A 140 -8.67 0.85 7.36
CA VAL A 140 -7.42 0.28 7.88
C VAL A 140 -6.28 1.24 7.55
N ARG A 141 -5.43 1.47 8.55
CA ARG A 141 -4.28 2.38 8.47
C ARG A 141 -3.06 1.75 9.09
N GLU A 142 -1.88 2.27 8.79
CA GLU A 142 -0.63 1.88 9.45
C GLU A 142 -0.62 2.30 10.93
N SER A 143 0.02 1.49 11.77
CA SER A 143 0.23 1.82 13.17
C SER A 143 1.39 2.80 13.33
N GLN A 144 1.09 4.02 13.76
CA GLN A 144 2.11 5.02 14.08
C GLN A 144 2.88 4.70 15.37
N SER A 145 2.31 3.90 16.29
CA SER A 145 2.97 3.57 17.55
C SER A 145 3.87 2.33 17.48
N LYS A 146 3.70 1.48 16.45
CA LYS A 146 4.52 0.29 16.24
C LYS A 146 4.66 0.03 14.73
N PRO A 147 5.81 0.35 14.12
CA PRO A 147 6.07 0.08 12.71
C PRO A 147 5.84 -1.39 12.36
N GLY A 148 5.17 -1.64 11.24
CA GLY A 148 4.83 -2.98 10.74
C GLY A 148 3.47 -3.52 11.23
N ASP A 149 2.88 -2.95 12.28
CA ASP A 149 1.50 -3.25 12.69
C ASP A 149 0.51 -2.35 11.95
N PHE A 150 -0.76 -2.76 11.91
CA PHE A 150 -1.86 -1.99 11.33
C PHE A 150 -2.92 -1.68 12.38
N VAL A 151 -3.85 -0.80 12.04
CA VAL A 151 -4.97 -0.42 12.90
C VAL A 151 -6.25 -0.37 12.07
N LEU A 152 -7.24 -1.17 12.47
CA LEU A 152 -8.61 -1.09 11.98
C LEU A 152 -9.37 -0.04 12.80
N SER A 153 -9.78 1.05 12.15
CA SER A 153 -10.54 2.13 12.77
C SER A 153 -12.00 2.04 12.32
N VAL A 154 -12.93 1.95 13.27
CA VAL A 154 -14.36 1.71 12.99
C VAL A 154 -15.21 2.71 13.75
N LEU A 155 -16.16 3.35 13.06
CA LEU A 155 -17.16 4.20 13.70
C LEU A 155 -18.24 3.32 14.34
N THR A 156 -18.30 3.30 15.66
CA THR A 156 -19.26 2.51 16.44
C THR A 156 -20.29 3.40 17.13
N GLN A 157 -21.43 2.82 17.52
CA GLN A 157 -22.41 3.48 18.39
C GLN A 157 -22.41 2.75 19.74
N LEU A 158 -22.20 3.49 20.83
CA LEU A 158 -22.40 2.94 22.17
C LEU A 158 -23.89 2.99 22.50
N LEU A 159 -24.44 1.85 22.92
CA LEU A 159 -25.86 1.69 23.26
C LEU A 159 -26.21 2.19 24.68
N ASP A 160 -25.22 2.57 25.49
CA ASP A 160 -25.40 2.66 26.94
C ASP A 160 -25.70 4.05 27.52
N LYS A 161 -25.79 5.11 26.71
CA LYS A 161 -26.17 6.44 27.23
C LYS A 161 -27.14 7.14 26.30
N ALA A 162 -28.11 7.86 26.90
CA ALA A 162 -29.14 8.67 26.26
C ALA A 162 -28.61 9.79 25.33
N ASP A 163 -27.29 9.83 25.12
CA ASP A 163 -26.58 10.71 24.21
C ASP A 163 -25.82 9.80 23.22
N CYS A 164 -26.47 9.49 22.10
CA CYS A 164 -25.98 8.55 21.08
C CYS A 164 -24.85 9.18 20.26
N GLN A 165 -23.70 9.47 20.87
CA GLN A 165 -22.56 9.98 20.13
C GLN A 165 -21.80 8.84 19.43
N PRO A 166 -21.60 8.93 18.10
CA PRO A 166 -20.76 7.99 17.38
C PRO A 166 -19.30 8.13 17.87
N ARG A 167 -18.64 7.00 18.14
CA ARG A 167 -17.25 6.97 18.60
C ARG A 167 -16.42 6.07 17.70
N VAL A 168 -15.21 6.50 17.37
CA VAL A 168 -14.28 5.66 16.62
C VAL A 168 -13.53 4.74 17.58
N THR A 169 -13.56 3.45 17.27
CA THR A 169 -12.82 2.40 17.97
C THR A 169 -11.62 2.01 17.13
N HIS A 170 -10.44 1.93 17.75
CA HIS A 170 -9.20 1.55 17.08
C HIS A 170 -8.74 0.17 17.55
N ILE A 171 -8.80 -0.80 16.64
CA ILE A 171 -8.40 -2.19 16.88
C ILE A 171 -7.03 -2.38 16.26
N ARG A 172 -6.06 -2.84 17.06
CA ARG A 172 -4.72 -3.14 16.54
C ARG A 172 -4.74 -4.45 15.78
N ILE A 173 -4.11 -4.44 14.61
CA ILE A 173 -3.83 -5.62 13.80
C ILE A 173 -2.32 -5.86 13.88
N HIS A 174 -1.92 -7.01 14.42
CA HIS A 174 -0.51 -7.37 14.50
C HIS A 174 -0.08 -8.15 13.28
N PHE A 175 1.11 -7.83 12.78
CA PHE A 175 1.79 -8.67 11.81
C PHE A 175 2.76 -9.59 12.53
N GLN A 176 2.48 -10.88 12.50
CA GLN A 176 3.23 -11.92 13.20
C GLN A 176 4.50 -12.31 12.43
N PRO A 177 5.56 -12.79 13.12
CA PRO A 177 6.82 -13.19 12.49
C PRO A 177 6.66 -14.26 11.40
N GLU A 178 5.62 -15.10 11.51
CA GLU A 178 5.28 -16.16 10.55
C GLU A 178 4.61 -15.63 9.27
N GLY A 179 4.45 -14.30 9.15
CA GLY A 179 3.88 -13.66 7.96
C GLY A 179 2.36 -13.57 7.95
N LYS A 180 1.71 -13.70 9.12
CA LYS A 180 0.25 -13.70 9.28
C LYS A 180 -0.26 -12.47 10.03
N TYR A 181 -1.54 -12.17 9.87
CA TYR A 181 -2.23 -11.07 10.52
C TYR A 181 -3.21 -11.56 11.58
N ASP A 182 -3.24 -10.89 12.73
CA ASP A 182 -4.27 -11.11 13.76
C ASP A 182 -4.66 -9.81 14.46
N VAL A 183 -5.65 -9.87 15.35
CA VAL A 183 -6.12 -8.73 16.15
C VAL A 183 -5.80 -8.88 17.64
N GLY A 184 -4.71 -9.58 17.98
CA GLY A 184 -4.27 -9.80 19.37
C GLY A 184 -4.93 -11.00 20.06
N GLY A 185 -5.48 -11.94 19.27
CA GLY A 185 -6.06 -13.21 19.72
C GLY A 185 -7.09 -13.76 18.72
N GLY A 186 -7.26 -15.07 18.67
CA GLY A 186 -8.21 -15.74 17.77
C GLY A 186 -7.56 -16.26 16.48
N GLU A 187 -8.30 -16.17 15.36
CA GLU A 187 -7.85 -16.65 14.05
C GLU A 187 -6.75 -15.75 13.44
N GLN A 188 -5.87 -16.39 12.68
CA GLN A 188 -4.79 -15.74 11.95
C GLN A 188 -5.07 -15.80 10.44
N PHE A 189 -4.74 -14.74 9.73
CA PHE A 189 -5.05 -14.56 8.32
C PHE A 189 -3.79 -14.36 7.50
N ASP A 190 -3.80 -14.84 6.26
CA ASP A 190 -2.66 -14.69 5.35
C ASP A 190 -2.61 -13.29 4.72
N THR A 191 -3.75 -12.59 4.64
CA THR A 191 -3.85 -11.20 4.14
C THR A 191 -4.76 -10.33 5.02
N LEU A 192 -4.59 -8.99 4.95
CA LEU A 192 -5.55 -8.07 5.58
C LEU A 192 -6.93 -8.13 4.91
N GLY A 193 -6.99 -8.48 3.62
CA GLY A 193 -8.25 -8.68 2.91
C GLY A 193 -9.08 -9.78 3.57
N ASP A 194 -8.46 -10.94 3.80
CA ASP A 194 -9.12 -12.08 4.45
C ASP A 194 -9.56 -11.73 5.87
N LEU A 195 -8.71 -11.03 6.62
CA LEU A 195 -9.03 -10.54 7.98
C LEU A 195 -10.26 -9.64 7.96
N VAL A 196 -10.30 -8.65 7.06
CA VAL A 196 -11.42 -7.71 6.95
C VAL A 196 -12.69 -8.41 6.51
N GLU A 197 -12.63 -9.31 5.52
CA GLU A 197 -13.79 -10.07 5.05
C GLU A 197 -14.36 -11.00 6.13
N HIS A 198 -13.49 -11.62 6.92
CA HIS A 198 -13.89 -12.44 8.04
C HIS A 198 -14.68 -11.61 9.06
N TYR A 199 -14.11 -10.50 9.54
CA TYR A 199 -14.77 -9.63 10.52
C TYR A 199 -15.93 -8.81 9.96
N ARG A 200 -16.11 -8.81 8.63
CA ARG A 200 -17.31 -8.29 7.98
C ARG A 200 -18.52 -9.21 8.17
N LYS A 201 -18.27 -10.53 8.20
CA LYS A 201 -19.31 -11.56 8.39
C LYS A 201 -19.53 -11.87 9.88
N SER A 202 -18.48 -11.75 10.68
CA SER A 202 -18.48 -12.04 12.13
C SER A 202 -18.16 -10.76 12.92
N PRO A 203 -19.16 -10.09 13.49
CA PRO A 203 -18.93 -8.87 14.27
C PRO A 203 -18.02 -9.11 15.48
N MET A 204 -17.10 -8.18 15.73
CA MET A 204 -16.20 -8.26 16.87
C MET A 204 -16.90 -7.67 18.10
N VAL A 205 -16.63 -8.21 19.29
CA VAL A 205 -17.08 -7.61 20.55
C VAL A 205 -15.85 -7.06 21.27
N GLU A 206 -15.81 -5.75 21.44
CA GLU A 206 -14.75 -5.10 22.23
C GLU A 206 -14.93 -5.45 23.72
N ARG A 207 -13.84 -5.45 24.51
CA ARG A 207 -13.89 -5.65 25.98
C ARG A 207 -14.81 -4.66 26.70
N SER A 208 -15.11 -3.52 26.07
CA SER A 208 -16.06 -2.52 26.54
C SER A 208 -17.53 -2.93 26.41
N GLY A 209 -17.82 -4.05 25.72
CA GLY A 209 -19.16 -4.48 25.34
C GLY A 209 -19.65 -3.92 24.00
N ALA A 210 -18.87 -3.05 23.33
CA ALA A 210 -19.25 -2.48 22.04
C ALA A 210 -19.17 -3.52 20.91
N MET A 211 -20.26 -3.66 20.16
CA MET A 211 -20.31 -4.51 18.98
C MET A 211 -19.75 -3.74 17.76
N VAL A 212 -18.70 -4.27 17.15
CA VAL A 212 -18.00 -3.67 16.02
C VAL A 212 -18.47 -4.36 14.75
N HIS A 213 -19.28 -3.65 13.97
CA HIS A 213 -19.78 -4.11 12.68
C HIS A 213 -19.01 -3.42 11.56
N LEU A 214 -18.37 -4.19 10.68
CA LEU A 214 -17.74 -3.65 9.47
C LEU A 214 -18.79 -3.57 8.36
N GLY A 215 -19.39 -2.39 8.19
CA GLY A 215 -20.43 -2.15 7.19
C GLY A 215 -19.85 -1.57 5.90
N GLN A 216 -19.80 -0.23 5.86
CA GLN A 216 -19.41 0.51 4.68
C GLN A 216 -17.92 0.90 4.73
N VAL A 217 -17.26 0.80 3.58
CA VAL A 217 -15.89 1.27 3.43
C VAL A 217 -15.89 2.80 3.45
N CYS A 218 -15.04 3.42 4.28
CA CYS A 218 -14.72 4.84 4.14
C CYS A 218 -13.62 4.96 3.07
N PRO A 219 -13.89 5.54 1.88
CA PRO A 219 -12.85 5.68 0.86
C PRO A 219 -11.77 6.68 1.29
N PRO A 220 -10.53 6.55 0.81
CA PRO A 220 -9.51 7.57 0.98
C PRO A 220 -10.02 8.92 0.47
N ALA A 221 -9.58 10.01 1.10
CA ALA A 221 -9.83 11.34 0.57
C ALA A 221 -9.29 11.39 -0.86
N ARG A 222 -10.15 11.70 -1.84
CA ARG A 222 -9.82 11.76 -3.28
C ARG A 222 -8.45 12.41 -3.47
N GLU A 223 -7.61 11.80 -4.30
CA GLU A 223 -6.44 12.48 -4.87
C GLU A 223 -6.89 13.83 -5.47
N PRO A 224 -6.12 14.93 -5.32
CA PRO A 224 -6.55 16.26 -5.76
C PRO A 224 -6.77 16.39 -7.27
N TRP A 225 -6.34 15.41 -8.08
CA TRP A 225 -6.58 15.43 -9.53
C TRP A 225 -7.78 14.58 -9.89
N GLY A 226 -8.91 15.23 -10.20
CA GLY A 226 -9.99 14.57 -10.94
C GLY A 226 -11.39 15.07 -10.62
N SER A 227 -11.66 16.35 -10.82
CA SER A 227 -13.05 16.87 -10.95
C SER A 227 -13.27 17.74 -12.19
N GLU A 228 -12.34 17.77 -13.16
CA GLU A 228 -12.38 18.79 -14.22
C GLU A 228 -12.59 18.24 -15.65
N TRP A 229 -12.96 16.96 -15.82
CA TRP A 229 -13.25 16.43 -17.17
C TRP A 229 -14.54 15.62 -17.31
N ALA A 230 -15.40 15.58 -16.29
CA ALA A 230 -16.72 14.95 -16.42
C ALA A 230 -17.77 15.94 -16.96
N SER A 231 -17.61 16.38 -18.20
CA SER A 231 -18.70 16.78 -19.10
C SER A 231 -18.17 16.83 -20.53
N PRO A 232 -18.61 15.96 -21.46
CA PRO A 232 -18.41 16.24 -22.87
C PRO A 232 -19.23 17.49 -23.24
N PRO A 233 -18.70 18.44 -24.05
CA PRO A 233 -19.54 19.48 -24.62
C PRO A 233 -20.62 18.82 -25.47
N GLY A 234 -21.88 19.13 -25.17
CA GLY A 234 -23.02 18.67 -25.94
C GLY A 234 -22.83 19.02 -27.40
N ILE A 235 -22.79 18.00 -28.26
CA ILE A 235 -22.88 18.18 -29.71
C ILE A 235 -24.28 18.74 -29.98
N ALA A 236 -24.34 20.02 -30.32
CA ALA A 236 -25.54 20.63 -30.89
C ALA A 236 -25.80 19.96 -32.25
N THR A 237 -26.88 19.20 -32.35
CA THR A 237 -27.41 18.76 -33.65
C THR A 237 -27.92 19.98 -34.42
N PRO A 238 -27.54 20.18 -35.68
CA PRO A 238 -28.18 21.20 -36.51
C PRO A 238 -29.60 20.72 -36.86
N ARG A 239 -30.61 21.55 -36.55
CA ARG A 239 -31.96 21.38 -37.12
C ARG A 239 -31.93 21.92 -38.55
N THR A 240 -32.29 21.08 -39.51
CA THR A 240 -32.88 21.47 -40.79
C THR A 240 -34.24 22.12 -40.58
#